data_AF-A0A9E3V3Z1-F1
#
_entry.id   AF-A0A9E3V3Z1-F1
#
_cell.length_a   1.000
_cell.length_b   1.000
_cell.length_c   1.000
_cell.angle_alpha   90.00
_cell.angle_beta   90.00
_cell.angle_gamma   90.00
#
_symmetry.space_group_name_H-M   'P 1'
#
loop_
_entity.id
_entity.type
_entity.pdbx_description
1 polymer ?
#
loop_
_entity_poly.entity_id
_entity_poly.type
_entity_poly.pdbx_seq_one_letter_code
_entity_poly.pdbx_strand_id
1 'polypeptide(L)'
;MIPLTREGALASIEAEARQERASALGRVGRILEAHLDEAHALKARWEQAPASAQPALEAAFAQAVDLARKYRWYLEVQREAMGLRQHQEVERQYPIPHLR
;
A
#
# COMPACT_ATOMS: atom_id res chain seq x y z
N MET A 1 -27.24 -32.69 3.90
CA MET A 1 -26.57 -32.01 5.02
C MET A 1 -25.29 -32.77 5.27
N ILE A 2 -24.16 -32.30 4.73
CA ILE A 2 -22.86 -32.97 4.91
C ILE A 2 -22.47 -32.74 6.37
N PRO A 3 -22.16 -33.77 7.17
CA PRO A 3 -21.75 -33.56 8.54
C PRO A 3 -20.45 -32.77 8.52
N LEU A 4 -20.43 -31.63 9.21
CA LEU A 4 -19.20 -30.86 9.44
C LEU A 4 -18.29 -31.71 10.32
N THR A 5 -17.48 -32.57 9.70
CA THR A 5 -16.34 -33.17 10.38
C THR A 5 -15.48 -32.03 10.91
N ARG A 6 -14.80 -32.25 12.04
CA ARG A 6 -13.88 -31.26 12.61
C ARG A 6 -12.87 -30.75 11.56
N GLU A 7 -12.46 -31.63 10.66
CA GLU A 7 -11.59 -31.33 9.51
C GLU A 7 -12.27 -30.41 8.48
N GLY A 8 -13.54 -30.66 8.12
CA GLY A 8 -14.30 -29.80 7.22
C GLY A 8 -14.55 -28.41 7.79
N ALA A 9 -14.83 -28.32 9.10
CA ALA A 9 -14.97 -27.04 9.80
C ALA A 9 -13.64 -26.25 9.84
N LEU A 10 -12.52 -26.93 10.12
CA LEU A 10 -11.20 -26.32 10.10
C LEU A 10 -10.84 -25.78 8.70
N ALA A 11 -11.07 -26.59 7.65
CA ALA A 11 -10.80 -26.18 6.28
C ALA A 11 -11.62 -24.95 5.85
N SER A 12 -12.89 -24.84 6.28
CA SER A 12 -13.72 -23.64 6.04
C SER A 12 -13.13 -22.40 6.69
N ILE A 13 -12.76 -22.49 7.97
CA ILE A 13 -12.17 -21.39 8.73
C ILE A 13 -10.84 -20.94 8.10
N GLU A 14 -10.00 -21.88 7.66
CA GLU A 14 -8.75 -21.55 6.98
C GLU A 14 -8.97 -20.84 5.63
N ALA A 15 -9.99 -21.25 4.87
CA ALA A 15 -10.35 -20.62 3.62
C ALA A 15 -10.86 -19.18 3.82
N GLU A 16 -11.74 -18.97 4.80
CA GLU A 16 -12.24 -17.65 5.19
C GLU A 16 -11.09 -16.74 5.63
N ALA A 17 -10.22 -17.22 6.53
CA ALA A 17 -9.06 -16.48 7.00
C ALA A 17 -8.07 -16.13 5.87
N ARG A 18 -7.95 -16.97 4.83
CA ARG A 18 -7.13 -16.69 3.65
C ARG A 18 -7.76 -15.61 2.77
N GLN A 19 -9.08 -15.68 2.57
CA GLN A 19 -9.83 -14.69 1.79
C GLN A 19 -9.80 -13.30 2.44
N GLU A 20 -9.98 -13.24 3.76
CA GLU A 20 -9.90 -11.99 4.52
C GLU A 20 -8.51 -11.36 4.43
N ARG A 21 -7.45 -12.17 4.59
CA ARG A 21 -6.06 -11.75 4.43
C ARG A 21 -5.78 -11.20 3.03
N ALA A 22 -6.22 -11.90 1.98
CA ALA A 22 -6.07 -11.43 0.60
C ALA A 22 -6.81 -10.10 0.36
N SER A 23 -8.02 -9.97 0.90
CA SER A 23 -8.83 -8.75 0.80
C SER A 23 -8.18 -7.57 1.54
N ALA A 24 -7.65 -7.79 2.75
CA ALA A 24 -6.93 -6.78 3.52
C ALA A 24 -5.67 -6.31 2.79
N LEU A 25 -4.88 -7.23 2.27
CA LEU A 25 -3.67 -6.93 1.50
C LEU A 25 -4.00 -6.08 0.26
N GLY A 26 -5.04 -6.47 -0.48
CA GLY A 26 -5.50 -5.73 -1.65
C GLY A 26 -6.02 -4.32 -1.32
N ARG A 27 -6.67 -4.13 -0.16
CA ARG A 27 -7.09 -2.78 0.28
C ARG A 27 -5.89 -1.89 0.59
N VAL A 28 -4.89 -2.41 1.31
CA VAL A 28 -3.68 -1.64 1.64
C VAL A 28 -2.90 -1.27 0.38
N GLY A 29 -2.75 -2.20 -0.57
CA GLY A 29 -2.10 -1.93 -1.86
C GLY A 29 -2.78 -0.80 -2.63
N ARG A 30 -4.12 -0.82 -2.75
CA ARG A 30 -4.86 0.25 -3.44
C ARG A 30 -4.74 1.62 -2.77
N ILE A 31 -4.66 1.66 -1.44
CA ILE A 31 -4.47 2.94 -0.73
C ILE A 31 -3.04 3.46 -0.95
N LEU A 32 -2.04 2.57 -0.96
CA LEU A 32 -0.67 2.93 -1.32
C LEU A 32 -0.60 3.51 -2.74
N GLU A 33 -1.20 2.83 -3.72
CA GLU A 33 -1.27 3.28 -5.11
C GLU A 33 -1.89 4.69 -5.22
N ALA A 34 -3.00 4.93 -4.53
CA ALA A 34 -3.65 6.24 -4.54
C ALA A 34 -2.75 7.38 -4.02
N HIS A 35 -1.98 7.15 -2.95
CA HIS A 35 -1.05 8.16 -2.44
C HIS A 35 0.18 8.35 -3.33
N LEU A 36 0.63 7.29 -4.02
CA LEU A 36 1.69 7.41 -5.01
C LEU A 36 1.23 8.22 -6.23
N ASP A 37 0.02 7.96 -6.73
CA ASP A 37 -0.58 8.72 -7.83
C ASP A 37 -0.72 10.20 -7.46
N GLU A 38 -1.17 10.49 -6.23
CA GLU A 38 -1.25 11.85 -5.70
C GLU A 38 0.14 12.51 -5.64
N ALA A 39 1.15 11.82 -5.11
CA ALA A 39 2.52 12.33 -5.06
C ALA A 39 3.09 12.61 -6.46
N HIS A 40 2.84 11.74 -7.43
CA HIS A 40 3.22 11.95 -8.83
C HIS A 40 2.52 13.15 -9.45
N ALA A 41 1.22 13.32 -9.21
CA ALA A 41 0.46 14.46 -9.69
C ALA A 41 0.95 15.78 -9.08
N LEU A 42 1.25 15.79 -7.78
CA LEU A 42 1.80 16.95 -7.07
C LEU A 42 3.20 17.31 -7.58
N LYS A 43 4.06 16.32 -7.79
CA LYS A 43 5.38 16.53 -8.40
C LYS A 43 5.25 17.16 -9.79
N ALA A 44 4.37 16.65 -10.65
CA ALA A 44 4.18 17.20 -11.99
C ALA A 44 3.66 18.65 -11.96
N ARG A 45 2.80 18.99 -10.99
CA ARG A 45 2.35 20.36 -10.74
C ARG A 45 3.48 21.25 -10.26
N TRP A 46 4.30 20.77 -9.32
CA TRP A 46 5.45 21.52 -8.78
C TRP A 46 6.45 21.87 -9.88
N GLU A 47 6.77 20.93 -10.79
CA GLU A 47 7.69 21.14 -11.91
C GLU A 47 7.22 22.23 -12.89
N GLN A 48 5.92 22.53 -12.94
CA GLN A 48 5.32 23.54 -13.83
C GLN A 48 4.90 24.81 -13.09
N ALA A 49 4.96 24.81 -11.75
CA ALA A 49 4.44 25.89 -10.94
C ALA A 49 5.42 27.08 -10.89
N PRO A 50 4.89 28.32 -10.83
CA PRO A 50 5.72 29.47 -10.50
C PRO A 50 6.29 29.32 -9.08
N ALA A 51 7.46 29.93 -8.83
CA ALA A 51 8.16 29.85 -7.55
C ALA A 51 7.28 30.25 -6.34
N SER A 52 6.31 31.15 -6.53
CA SER A 52 5.36 31.55 -5.48
C SER A 52 4.41 30.44 -5.03
N ALA A 53 4.13 29.45 -5.87
CA ALA A 53 3.23 28.33 -5.57
C ALA A 53 3.97 27.05 -5.16
N GLN A 54 5.29 26.98 -5.38
CA GLN A 54 6.11 25.80 -5.07
C GLN A 54 6.08 25.40 -3.59
N PRO A 55 6.18 26.30 -2.59
CA PRO A 55 6.18 25.90 -1.18
C PRO A 55 4.91 25.16 -0.75
N ALA A 56 3.75 25.55 -1.26
CA ALA A 56 2.49 24.89 -0.96
C ALA A 56 2.41 23.49 -1.59
N LEU A 57 2.93 23.34 -2.82
CA LEU A 57 2.99 22.06 -3.52
C LEU A 57 4.02 21.11 -2.89
N GLU A 58 5.15 21.62 -2.39
CA GLU A 58 6.14 20.86 -1.63
C GLU A 58 5.54 20.29 -0.34
N ALA A 59 4.80 21.11 0.42
CA ALA A 59 4.15 20.68 1.65
C ALA A 59 3.09 19.61 1.40
N ALA A 60 2.31 19.73 0.31
CA ALA A 60 1.34 18.72 -0.09
C ALA A 60 2.05 17.43 -0.56
N PHE A 61 3.11 17.56 -1.35
CA PHE A 61 3.90 16.43 -1.84
C PHE A 61 4.51 15.63 -0.69
N ALA A 62 5.09 16.31 0.30
CA ALA A 62 5.65 15.69 1.48
C ALA A 62 4.60 14.86 2.24
N GLN A 63 3.39 15.40 2.42
CA GLN A 63 2.29 14.67 3.06
C GLN A 63 1.88 13.41 2.28
N ALA A 64 1.73 13.51 0.95
CA ALA A 64 1.41 12.35 0.11
C ALA A 64 2.51 11.28 0.17
N VAL A 65 3.79 11.69 0.15
CA VAL A 65 4.94 10.80 0.31
C VAL A 65 4.97 10.12 1.67
N ASP A 66 4.68 10.83 2.77
CA ASP A 66 4.65 10.25 4.11
C ASP A 66 3.54 9.20 4.24
N LEU A 67 2.37 9.47 3.65
CA LEU A 67 1.27 8.50 3.59
C LEU A 67 1.64 7.29 2.74
N ALA A 68 2.25 7.49 1.56
CA ALA A 68 2.74 6.39 0.73
C ALA A 68 3.77 5.52 1.49
N ARG A 69 4.74 6.13 2.19
CA ARG A 69 5.71 5.39 3.02
C ARG A 69 5.02 4.59 4.11
N LYS A 70 4.05 5.18 4.81
CA LYS A 70 3.27 4.52 5.87
C LYS A 70 2.51 3.30 5.34
N TYR A 71 1.81 3.43 4.21
CA TYR A 71 1.05 2.32 3.63
C TYR A 71 1.94 1.25 3.00
N ARG A 72 3.12 1.63 2.48
CA ARG A 72 4.13 0.65 2.05
C ARG A 72 4.65 -0.16 3.23
N TRP A 73 4.93 0.48 4.36
CA TRP A 73 5.29 -0.24 5.59
C TRP A 73 4.17 -1.18 6.08
N TYR A 74 2.90 -0.74 6.04
CA TYR A 74 1.77 -1.63 6.34
C TYR A 74 1.69 -2.85 5.41
N LEU A 75 1.97 -2.65 4.13
CA LEU A 75 2.01 -3.74 3.14
C LEU A 75 3.13 -4.73 3.46
N GLU A 76 4.33 -4.24 3.80
CA GLU A 76 5.49 -5.05 4.21
C GLU A 76 5.16 -5.88 5.46
N VAL A 77 4.65 -5.25 6.53
CA VAL A 77 4.28 -5.95 7.78
C VAL A 77 3.24 -7.04 7.55
N GLN A 78 2.22 -6.79 6.72
CA GLN A 78 1.22 -7.81 6.41
C GLN A 78 1.82 -8.98 5.61
N ARG A 79 2.75 -8.70 4.71
CA ARG A 79 3.49 -9.73 3.96
C ARG A 79 4.37 -10.56 4.88
N GLU A 80 5.09 -9.93 5.82
CA GLU A 80 5.90 -10.63 6.83
C GLU A 80 5.06 -11.58 7.68
N ALA A 81 3.86 -11.15 8.10
CA ALA A 81 2.91 -11.98 8.85
C ALA A 81 2.42 -13.21 8.05
N MET A 82 2.54 -13.18 6.72
CA MET A 82 2.25 -14.30 5.81
C MET A 82 3.51 -15.10 5.44
N GLY A 83 4.68 -14.78 5.99
CA GLY A 83 5.96 -15.42 5.67
C GLY A 83 6.71 -14.83 4.47
N LEU A 84 6.20 -13.77 3.85
CA LEU A 84 6.79 -13.13 2.67
C LEU A 84 7.73 -11.97 3.06
N ARG A 85 8.88 -12.29 3.65
CA ARG A 85 9.83 -11.31 4.25
C ARG A 85 10.74 -10.57 3.27
N GLN A 86 10.67 -10.90 1.98
CA GLN A 86 11.48 -10.21 0.96
C GLN A 86 10.78 -8.94 0.51
N HIS A 87 11.34 -7.78 0.89
CA HIS A 87 10.77 -6.46 0.61
C HIS A 87 11.23 -5.84 -0.70
N GLN A 88 12.30 -6.36 -1.30
CA GLN A 88 12.85 -5.86 -2.58
C GLN A 88 11.79 -5.77 -3.68
N GLU A 89 10.87 -6.74 -3.73
CA GLU A 89 9.77 -6.72 -4.70
C GLU A 89 8.77 -5.58 -4.44
N VAL A 90 8.49 -5.29 -3.16
CA VAL A 90 7.59 -4.19 -2.77
C VAL A 90 8.26 -2.85 -3.10
N GLU A 91 9.53 -2.68 -2.77
CA GLU A 91 10.27 -1.46 -3.10
C GLU A 91 10.33 -1.21 -4.61
N ARG A 92 10.52 -2.28 -5.40
CA ARG A 92 10.53 -2.22 -6.86
C ARG A 92 9.17 -1.86 -7.46
N GLN A 93 8.09 -2.43 -6.93
CA GLN A 93 6.72 -2.19 -7.41
C GLN A 93 6.19 -0.82 -6.99
N TYR A 94 6.61 -0.32 -5.82
CA TYR A 94 6.11 0.92 -5.22
C TYR A 94 7.26 1.92 -4.95
N PRO A 95 7.88 2.46 -6.00
CA PRO A 95 8.94 3.46 -5.86
C PRO A 95 8.35 4.77 -5.31
N ILE A 96 8.97 5.32 -4.26
CA ILE A 96 8.57 6.61 -3.69
C ILE A 96 9.21 7.74 -4.53
N PRO A 97 8.43 8.68 -5.09
CA PRO A 97 8.99 9.80 -5.83
C PRO A 97 9.73 10.78 -4.91
N HIS A 98 10.60 11.59 -5.51
CA HIS A 98 11.27 12.72 -4.87
C HIS A 98 11.14 13.97 -5.76
N LEU A 99 11.16 15.15 -5.16
CA LEU A 99 11.37 16.40 -5.88
C LEU A 99 12.86 16.53 -6.24
N ARG A 100 13.16 17.29 -7.30
CA ARG A 100 14.54 17.53 -7.76
C ARG A 100 15.11 18.80 -7.17
#